data_AF-M4BIZ5-F1
#
_entry.id   AF-M4BIZ5-F1
#
_cell.length_a   1.000
_cell.length_b   1.000
_cell.length_c   1.000
_cell.angle_alpha   90.00
_cell.angle_beta   90.00
_cell.angle_gamma   90.00
#
_symmetry.space_group_name_H-M   'P 1'
#
loop_
_entity.id
_entity.type
_entity.pdbx_description
1 polymer ?
#
loop_
_entity_poly.entity_id
_entity_poly.type
_entity_poly.pdbx_seq_one_letter_code
_entity_poly.pdbx_strand_id
1 'polypeptide(L)'
;MVSSTFIFGISATALLSSLQIIHAETVTIEAKPGTDLFNQFRPVYHFQAREKWMNDPCAPYYDEATGLYHLFYQLNPNSTIWGNMTWGHAVSKDQVTWKDYPDALRPFEDKWDHLGVFSGFAMNNAIDGKQTVFYTGVTALPIAWRKEYLFGEHVVYATTDDGGKTWQKGRKPLIERPPPVPGSIFWLPFW
;
A
#
# COMPACT_ATOMS: atom_id res chain seq x y z
N MET A 1 -29.87 -46.34 -69.91
CA MET A 1 -29.70 -44.87 -69.92
C MET A 1 -29.22 -44.46 -68.55
N VAL A 2 -28.03 -43.87 -68.49
CA VAL A 2 -27.27 -43.52 -67.29
C VAL A 2 -27.74 -42.14 -66.80
N SER A 3 -27.95 -41.97 -65.49
CA SER A 3 -28.00 -40.64 -64.88
C SER A 3 -27.64 -40.70 -63.41
N SER A 4 -26.67 -39.85 -63.03
CA SER A 4 -26.47 -39.11 -61.77
C SER A 4 -24.99 -39.09 -61.39
N THR A 5 -24.20 -38.14 -61.91
CA THR A 5 -23.90 -36.80 -61.37
C THR A 5 -22.97 -36.85 -60.14
N PHE A 6 -21.69 -36.56 -60.38
CA PHE A 6 -20.69 -36.27 -59.34
C PHE A 6 -20.86 -34.83 -58.82
N ILE A 7 -20.89 -34.65 -57.51
CA ILE A 7 -20.84 -33.34 -56.86
C ILE A 7 -19.38 -33.07 -56.49
N PHE A 8 -18.75 -32.07 -57.12
CA PHE A 8 -17.49 -31.50 -56.65
C PHE A 8 -17.78 -30.46 -55.56
N GLY A 9 -17.38 -30.76 -54.32
CA GLY A 9 -17.37 -29.78 -53.24
C GLY A 9 -16.15 -28.88 -53.35
N ILE A 10 -16.34 -27.60 -53.63
CA ILE A 10 -15.30 -26.58 -53.51
C ILE A 10 -15.26 -26.16 -52.04
N SER A 11 -14.17 -26.47 -51.34
CA SER A 11 -13.92 -25.93 -50.00
C SER A 11 -13.29 -24.55 -50.16
N ALA A 12 -13.98 -23.50 -49.72
CA ALA A 12 -13.44 -22.15 -49.63
C ALA A 12 -12.77 -21.98 -48.26
N THR A 13 -11.44 -22.00 -48.23
CA THR A 13 -10.67 -21.66 -47.03
C THR A 13 -10.64 -20.13 -46.88
N ALA A 14 -11.41 -19.60 -45.94
CA ALA A 14 -11.26 -18.21 -45.52
C ALA A 14 -9.99 -18.10 -44.65
N LEU A 15 -8.97 -17.37 -45.13
CA LEU A 15 -7.87 -16.93 -44.28
C LEU A 15 -8.40 -15.84 -43.33
N LEU A 16 -8.59 -16.19 -42.06
CA LEU A 16 -8.66 -15.20 -40.99
C LEU A 16 -7.24 -14.69 -40.71
N SER A 17 -6.90 -13.49 -41.17
CA SER A 17 -5.77 -12.76 -40.63
C SER A 17 -6.15 -12.25 -39.25
N SER A 18 -5.53 -12.81 -38.21
CA SER A 18 -5.61 -12.23 -36.87
C SER A 18 -4.84 -10.91 -36.86
N LEU A 19 -5.53 -9.81 -36.52
CA LEU A 19 -4.88 -8.59 -36.08
C LEU A 19 -4.15 -8.92 -34.77
N GLN A 20 -2.86 -9.27 -34.86
CA GLN A 20 -2.01 -9.30 -33.69
C GLN A 20 -1.87 -7.86 -33.20
N ILE A 21 -2.62 -7.53 -32.15
CA ILE A 21 -2.38 -6.33 -31.36
C ILE A 21 -1.00 -6.54 -30.73
N ILE A 22 0.02 -5.86 -31.27
CA ILE A 22 1.33 -5.77 -30.64
C ILE A 22 1.12 -4.98 -29.36
N HIS A 23 1.02 -5.68 -28.23
CA HIS A 23 1.15 -5.05 -26.92
C HIS A 23 2.61 -4.63 -26.80
N ALA A 24 2.88 -3.33 -26.89
CA ALA A 24 4.19 -2.83 -26.50
C ALA A 24 4.33 -3.07 -24.99
N GLU A 25 5.11 -4.08 -24.61
CA GLU A 25 5.57 -4.19 -23.22
C GLU A 25 6.38 -2.93 -22.93
N THR A 26 5.79 -2.01 -22.18
CA THR A 26 6.49 -0.83 -21.71
C THR A 26 7.52 -1.31 -20.70
N VAL A 27 8.76 -1.47 -21.13
CA VAL A 27 9.89 -1.72 -20.24
C VAL A 27 10.03 -0.49 -19.36
N THR A 28 9.47 -0.57 -18.15
CA THR A 28 9.57 0.50 -17.17
C THR A 28 10.97 0.44 -16.58
N ILE A 29 11.81 1.41 -16.95
CA ILE A 29 13.14 1.53 -16.36
C ILE A 29 12.99 2.23 -15.01
N GLU A 30 13.22 1.48 -13.94
CA GLU A 30 13.23 2.06 -12.61
C GLU A 30 14.44 2.99 -12.43
N ALA A 31 14.17 4.25 -12.09
CA ALA A 31 15.20 5.21 -11.73
C ALA A 31 15.81 4.85 -10.37
N LYS A 32 17.11 4.50 -10.35
CA LYS A 32 17.82 4.11 -9.12
C LYS A 32 18.39 5.32 -8.41
N PRO A 33 18.40 5.36 -7.06
CA PRO A 33 19.07 6.41 -6.31
C PRO A 33 20.50 6.67 -6.80
N GLY A 34 20.87 7.95 -6.92
CA GLY A 34 22.18 8.38 -7.39
C GLY A 34 22.34 8.47 -8.92
N THR A 35 21.30 8.12 -9.70
CA THR A 35 21.32 8.29 -11.16
C THR A 35 20.75 9.65 -11.59
N ASP A 36 21.14 10.13 -12.77
CA ASP A 36 20.59 11.36 -13.36
C ASP A 36 19.07 11.28 -13.50
N LEU A 37 18.55 10.14 -13.97
CA LEU A 37 17.11 9.92 -14.13
C LEU A 37 16.36 10.03 -12.78
N PHE A 38 16.97 9.55 -11.69
CA PHE A 38 16.38 9.66 -10.35
C PHE A 38 16.38 11.10 -9.85
N ASN A 39 17.40 11.89 -10.17
CA ASN A 39 17.53 13.26 -9.68
C ASN A 39 16.81 14.29 -10.56
N GLN A 40 16.61 14.00 -11.85
CA GLN A 40 16.12 14.96 -12.85
C GLN A 40 14.80 15.63 -12.47
N PHE A 41 13.86 14.88 -11.88
CA PHE A 41 12.53 15.36 -11.53
C PHE A 41 12.21 15.23 -10.03
N ARG A 42 13.19 14.86 -9.21
CA ARG A 42 12.98 14.62 -7.79
C ARG A 42 12.92 15.96 -7.03
N PRO A 43 11.81 16.26 -6.32
CA PRO A 43 11.72 17.48 -5.51
C PRO A 43 12.82 17.54 -4.45
N VAL A 44 13.24 18.75 -4.04
CA VAL A 44 14.25 18.93 -2.97
C VAL A 44 13.76 19.75 -1.77
N TYR A 45 12.59 20.38 -1.88
CA TYR A 45 11.99 21.23 -0.84
C TYR A 45 10.69 20.67 -0.23
N HIS A 46 10.29 19.47 -0.62
CA HIS A 46 9.10 18.80 -0.09
C HIS A 46 9.51 17.46 0.51
N PHE A 47 8.79 17.04 1.55
CA PHE A 47 8.96 15.70 2.10
C PHE A 47 8.65 14.64 1.03
N GLN A 48 9.47 13.60 1.00
CA GLN A 48 9.27 12.42 0.16
C GLN A 48 10.01 11.23 0.78
N ALA A 49 9.57 10.02 0.44
CA ALA A 49 10.29 8.80 0.77
C ALA A 49 11.69 8.79 0.12
N ARG A 50 12.64 8.06 0.72
CA ARG A 50 14.01 7.90 0.20
C ARG A 50 14.04 7.49 -1.27
N GLU A 51 13.13 6.59 -1.65
CA GLU A 51 12.99 6.02 -2.98
C GLU A 51 11.64 5.28 -3.08
N LYS A 52 11.35 4.72 -4.26
CA LYS A 52 10.21 3.82 -4.53
C LYS A 52 8.85 4.50 -4.42
N TRP A 53 7.79 3.69 -4.29
CA TRP A 53 6.41 4.16 -4.20
C TRP A 53 6.08 4.67 -2.80
N MET A 54 5.52 5.87 -2.72
CA MET A 54 4.90 6.39 -1.51
C MET A 54 3.50 6.92 -1.81
N ASN A 55 2.63 6.94 -0.81
CA ASN A 55 1.37 7.65 -0.87
C ASN A 55 1.02 8.30 0.48
N ASP A 56 -0.12 7.95 1.07
CA ASP A 56 -0.78 8.68 2.15
C ASP A 56 0.16 8.97 3.33
N PRO A 57 0.20 10.21 3.85
CA PRO A 57 0.74 10.45 5.18
C PRO A 57 -0.10 9.69 6.22
N CYS A 58 0.56 9.10 7.19
CA CYS A 58 -0.04 8.27 8.22
C CYS A 58 0.41 8.74 9.60
N ALA A 59 -0.52 8.80 10.56
CA ALA A 59 -0.24 8.95 11.98
C ALA A 59 0.82 10.01 12.40
N PRO A 60 0.82 11.25 11.85
CA PRO A 60 1.77 12.26 12.30
C PRO A 60 1.50 12.62 13.76
N TYR A 61 2.55 12.81 14.56
CA TYR A 61 2.43 13.30 15.94
C TYR A 61 3.68 14.04 16.39
N TYR A 62 3.56 14.81 17.47
CA TYR A 62 4.68 15.42 18.16
C TYR A 62 4.95 14.67 19.46
N ASP A 63 6.21 14.29 19.67
CA ASP A 63 6.68 13.67 20.91
C ASP A 63 7.30 14.76 21.81
N GLU A 64 6.57 15.14 22.86
CA GLU A 64 7.04 16.14 23.82
C GLU A 64 8.31 15.71 24.58
N ALA A 65 8.50 14.40 24.79
CA ALA A 65 9.63 13.88 25.55
C ALA A 65 10.95 13.98 24.77
N THR A 66 10.89 13.83 23.45
CA THR A 66 12.08 13.91 22.57
C THR A 66 12.19 15.24 21.82
N GLY A 67 11.10 16.02 21.77
CA GLY A 67 11.00 17.25 21.00
C GLY A 67 10.98 17.02 19.48
N LEU A 68 10.48 15.86 19.04
CA LEU A 68 10.48 15.46 17.63
C LEU A 68 9.07 15.41 17.06
N TYR A 69 8.91 15.92 15.84
CA TYR A 69 7.78 15.62 14.98
C TYR A 69 8.03 14.29 14.28
N HIS A 70 7.09 13.36 14.39
CA HIS A 70 7.08 12.08 13.70
C HIS A 70 6.13 12.16 12.51
N LEU A 71 6.62 11.75 11.34
CA LEU A 71 5.83 11.63 10.12
C LEU A 71 5.97 10.21 9.59
N PHE A 72 4.84 9.51 9.45
CA PHE A 72 4.78 8.23 8.75
C PHE A 72 4.08 8.41 7.43
N TYR A 73 4.31 7.47 6.52
CA TYR A 73 3.72 7.48 5.20
C TYR A 73 3.66 6.06 4.66
N GLN A 74 2.64 5.77 3.85
CA GLN A 74 2.57 4.50 3.16
C GLN A 74 3.70 4.37 2.15
N LEU A 75 4.40 3.23 2.18
CA LEU A 75 5.58 2.93 1.38
C LEU A 75 5.50 1.52 0.80
N ASN A 76 5.91 1.35 -0.46
CA ASN A 76 6.36 0.04 -0.96
C ASN A 76 7.89 0.06 -1.05
N PRO A 77 8.62 -0.60 -0.14
CA PRO A 77 10.08 -0.57 -0.16
C PRO A 77 10.68 -1.34 -1.35
N ASN A 78 9.88 -2.16 -2.03
CA ASN A 78 10.35 -3.11 -3.04
C ASN A 78 10.03 -2.68 -4.48
N SER A 79 9.18 -1.67 -4.70
CA SER A 79 8.72 -1.30 -6.04
C SER A 79 8.24 0.14 -6.14
N THR A 80 8.30 0.71 -7.34
CA THR A 80 7.69 1.99 -7.73
C THR A 80 6.20 1.85 -8.09
N ILE A 81 5.58 0.73 -7.76
CA ILE A 81 4.15 0.46 -7.96
C ILE A 81 3.53 0.12 -6.60
N TRP A 82 2.27 0.52 -6.41
CA TRP A 82 1.49 0.20 -5.23
C TRP A 82 1.45 -1.31 -4.93
N GLY A 83 1.61 -1.68 -3.67
CA GLY A 83 1.57 -3.05 -3.15
C GLY A 83 2.48 -3.22 -1.94
N ASN A 84 2.33 -4.33 -1.19
CA ASN A 84 3.17 -4.62 -0.02
C ASN A 84 3.30 -3.42 0.94
N MET A 85 2.17 -2.81 1.31
CA MET A 85 2.20 -1.54 2.06
C MET A 85 2.84 -1.70 3.42
N THR A 86 3.85 -0.87 3.65
CA THR A 86 4.53 -0.63 4.92
C THR A 86 4.32 0.83 5.32
N TRP A 87 4.67 1.17 6.55
CA TRP A 87 4.83 2.57 6.95
C TRP A 87 6.32 2.93 6.96
N GLY A 88 6.71 3.81 6.04
CA GLY A 88 7.97 4.55 6.17
C GLY A 88 7.88 5.57 7.31
N HIS A 89 9.03 6.01 7.81
CA HIS A 89 9.10 6.88 8.98
C HIS A 89 10.24 7.88 8.88
N ALA A 90 9.95 9.14 9.17
CA ALA A 90 10.93 10.20 9.36
C ALA A 90 10.58 11.05 10.57
N VAL A 91 11.59 11.72 11.11
CA VAL A 91 11.44 12.67 12.21
C VAL A 91 12.02 14.03 11.86
N SER A 92 11.51 15.08 12.49
CA SER A 92 12.00 16.44 12.32
C SER A 92 11.94 17.23 13.62
N LYS A 93 12.77 18.27 13.75
CA LYS A 93 12.69 19.26 14.83
C LYS A 93 11.95 20.54 14.41
N ASP A 94 11.86 20.80 13.11
CA ASP A 94 11.41 22.07 12.53
C ASP A 94 10.31 21.89 11.46
N GLN A 95 9.89 20.65 11.18
CA GLN A 95 8.96 20.25 10.11
C GLN A 95 9.45 20.55 8.68
N VAL A 96 10.71 21.01 8.53
CA VAL A 96 11.32 21.37 7.24
C VAL A 96 12.43 20.40 6.89
N THR A 97 13.32 20.15 7.86
CA THR A 97 14.47 19.25 7.74
C THR A 97 14.12 17.90 8.34
N TRP A 98 14.13 16.85 7.53
CA TRP A 98 13.70 15.52 7.96
C TRP A 98 14.88 14.56 8.03
N LYS A 99 14.90 13.76 9.10
CA LYS A 99 15.80 12.63 9.26
C LYS A 99 15.01 11.34 9.17
N ASP A 100 15.46 10.50 8.24
CA ASP A 100 15.00 9.14 8.07
C ASP A 100 15.15 8.27 9.33
N TYR A 101 14.07 7.59 9.70
CA TYR A 101 14.03 6.55 10.74
C TYR A 101 13.77 5.17 10.11
N PRO A 102 14.02 4.05 10.81
CA PRO A 102 13.65 2.73 10.30
C PRO A 102 12.16 2.68 9.93
N ASP A 103 11.79 1.88 8.92
CA ASP A 103 10.38 1.67 8.59
C ASP A 103 9.62 1.20 9.84
N ALA A 104 8.52 1.86 10.15
CA ALA A 104 7.82 1.67 11.42
C ALA A 104 7.05 0.35 11.46
N LEU A 105 6.29 0.05 10.40
CA LEU A 105 5.38 -1.09 10.34
C LEU A 105 5.51 -1.81 9.00
N ARG A 106 5.60 -3.15 9.03
CA ARG A 106 5.67 -4.02 7.84
C ARG A 106 4.67 -5.18 7.96
N PRO A 107 4.07 -5.67 6.88
CA PRO A 107 3.16 -6.82 6.95
C PRO A 107 3.90 -8.07 7.46
N PHE A 108 3.22 -8.89 8.26
CA PHE A 108 3.76 -10.17 8.75
C PHE A 108 2.69 -11.26 8.71
N GLU A 109 3.07 -12.47 8.30
CA GLU A 109 2.16 -13.63 8.13
C GLU A 109 1.33 -13.96 9.38
N ASP A 110 1.87 -13.75 10.59
CA ASP A 110 1.21 -14.05 11.85
C ASP A 110 0.39 -12.86 12.42
N LYS A 111 0.15 -11.83 11.60
CA LYS A 111 -0.56 -10.60 12.00
C LYS A 111 -1.80 -10.36 11.15
N TRP A 112 -2.70 -9.56 11.71
CA TRP A 112 -3.93 -9.06 11.06
C TRP A 112 -3.67 -8.00 9.99
N ASP A 113 -2.48 -8.03 9.39
CA ASP A 113 -2.02 -7.09 8.35
C ASP A 113 -1.09 -7.73 7.32
N HIS A 114 -1.11 -9.06 7.20
CA HIS A 114 -0.19 -9.83 6.34
C HIS A 114 -0.28 -9.45 4.84
N LEU A 115 -1.36 -8.82 4.38
CA LEU A 115 -1.47 -8.30 3.01
C LEU A 115 -1.19 -6.81 2.88
N GLY A 116 -1.04 -6.07 3.99
CA GLY A 116 -0.72 -4.66 3.96
C GLY A 116 -1.01 -3.92 5.26
N VAL A 117 -0.16 -2.93 5.55
CA VAL A 117 -0.32 -1.97 6.64
C VAL A 117 -0.89 -0.68 6.06
N PHE A 118 -2.18 -0.46 6.24
CA PHE A 118 -2.89 0.69 5.69
C PHE A 118 -2.84 1.91 6.61
N SER A 119 -3.30 3.05 6.11
CA SER A 119 -3.29 4.34 6.80
C SER A 119 -3.95 4.31 8.18
N GLY A 120 -3.60 5.28 9.03
CA GLY A 120 -3.96 5.28 10.44
C GLY A 120 -3.58 6.56 11.17
N PHE A 121 -3.69 6.54 12.50
CA PHE A 121 -3.46 7.67 13.40
C PHE A 121 -2.59 7.32 14.60
N ALA A 122 -2.14 8.34 15.32
CA ALA A 122 -1.38 8.20 16.56
C ALA A 122 -2.15 8.79 17.73
N MET A 123 -1.99 8.20 18.91
CA MET A 123 -2.51 8.71 20.17
C MET A 123 -1.50 8.45 21.29
N ASN A 124 -1.26 9.46 22.11
CA ASN A 124 -0.46 9.33 23.31
C ASN A 124 -1.27 8.68 24.44
N ASN A 125 -0.60 8.02 25.38
CA ASN A 125 -1.21 7.46 26.58
C ASN A 125 -2.44 6.56 26.32
N ALA A 126 -2.43 5.78 25.23
CA ALA A 126 -3.61 5.03 24.79
C ALA A 126 -3.61 3.57 25.32
N ILE A 127 -2.74 2.70 24.79
CA ILE A 127 -2.62 1.31 25.25
C ILE A 127 -1.51 1.22 26.29
N ASP A 128 -1.86 0.77 27.50
CA ASP A 128 -0.93 0.66 28.64
C ASP A 128 -0.17 1.97 28.95
N GLY A 129 -0.79 3.11 28.66
CA GLY A 129 -0.21 4.44 28.82
C GLY A 129 0.91 4.79 27.82
N LYS A 130 1.09 3.99 26.76
CA LYS A 130 2.15 4.18 25.77
C LYS A 130 1.72 5.04 24.58
N GLN A 131 2.71 5.61 23.90
CA GLN A 131 2.52 6.14 22.55
C GLN A 131 2.10 4.99 21.63
N THR A 132 0.94 5.15 21.01
CA THR A 132 0.29 4.09 20.23
C THR A 132 -0.09 4.62 18.86
N VAL A 133 0.15 3.82 17.81
CA VAL A 133 -0.46 4.04 16.49
C VAL A 133 -1.57 3.03 16.27
N PHE A 134 -2.63 3.48 15.66
CA PHE A 134 -3.79 2.69 15.25
C PHE A 134 -3.86 2.74 13.74
N TYR A 135 -4.08 1.60 13.11
CA TYR A 135 -4.02 1.51 11.65
C TYR A 135 -4.96 0.44 11.12
N THR A 136 -5.26 0.52 9.83
CA THR A 136 -5.98 -0.54 9.14
C THR A 136 -5.01 -1.66 8.79
N GLY A 137 -5.21 -2.85 9.34
CA GLY A 137 -4.52 -4.07 8.94
C GLY A 137 -5.32 -4.82 7.88
N VAL A 138 -4.65 -5.26 6.80
CA VAL A 138 -5.28 -5.94 5.68
C VAL A 138 -4.99 -7.44 5.68
N THR A 139 -6.05 -8.25 5.57
CA THR A 139 -6.02 -9.73 5.49
C THR A 139 -6.75 -10.31 4.28
N ALA A 140 -7.55 -9.51 3.55
CA ALA A 140 -8.19 -9.92 2.31
C ALA A 140 -8.05 -8.86 1.21
N LEU A 141 -7.87 -9.31 -0.03
CA LEU A 141 -7.80 -8.49 -1.24
C LEU A 141 -8.60 -9.19 -2.37
N PRO A 142 -9.11 -8.44 -3.36
CA PRO A 142 -8.98 -7.00 -3.56
C PRO A 142 -9.95 -6.19 -2.69
N ILE A 143 -9.50 -5.02 -2.22
CA ILE A 143 -10.37 -4.01 -1.60
C ILE A 143 -10.64 -2.93 -2.66
N ALA A 144 -11.90 -2.76 -3.05
CA ALA A 144 -12.30 -1.71 -3.98
C ALA A 144 -13.80 -1.43 -3.85
N TRP A 145 -14.18 -0.15 -3.91
CA TRP A 145 -15.58 0.28 -3.77
C TRP A 145 -16.51 -0.22 -4.89
N ARG A 146 -15.94 -0.61 -6.05
CA ARG A 146 -16.68 -1.18 -7.19
C ARG A 146 -16.82 -2.71 -7.13
N LYS A 147 -16.26 -3.36 -6.11
CA LYS A 147 -16.27 -4.81 -5.96
C LYS A 147 -17.06 -5.20 -4.73
N GLU A 148 -17.47 -6.47 -4.68
CA GLU A 148 -17.99 -7.05 -3.46
C GLU A 148 -16.97 -6.90 -2.33
N TYR A 149 -17.46 -6.49 -1.16
CA TYR A 149 -16.61 -6.24 -0.02
C TYR A 149 -16.17 -7.56 0.62
N LEU A 150 -14.87 -7.82 0.61
CA LEU A 150 -14.26 -8.91 1.37
C LEU A 150 -13.90 -8.39 2.76
N PHE A 151 -14.44 -9.04 3.79
CA PHE A 151 -14.08 -8.74 5.18
C PHE A 151 -12.60 -9.03 5.40
N GLY A 152 -11.77 -7.99 5.32
CA GLY A 152 -10.33 -8.13 5.51
C GLY A 152 -9.63 -6.82 5.85
N GLU A 153 -10.37 -5.82 6.30
CA GLU A 153 -9.81 -4.62 6.92
C GLU A 153 -10.15 -4.65 8.40
N HIS A 154 -9.16 -4.39 9.25
CA HIS A 154 -9.30 -4.45 10.69
C HIS A 154 -8.62 -3.23 11.32
N VAL A 155 -9.19 -2.68 12.40
CA VAL A 155 -8.46 -1.69 13.20
C VAL A 155 -7.56 -2.44 14.16
N VAL A 156 -6.26 -2.27 13.99
CA VAL A 156 -5.19 -2.84 14.80
C VAL A 156 -4.33 -1.71 15.37
N TYR A 157 -3.36 -2.05 16.22
CA TYR A 157 -2.50 -1.06 16.86
C TYR A 157 -1.06 -1.55 16.98
N ALA A 158 -0.15 -0.62 17.19
CA ALA A 158 1.21 -0.88 17.63
C ALA A 158 1.66 0.16 18.65
N THR A 159 2.45 -0.26 19.65
CA THR A 159 3.01 0.62 20.68
C THR A 159 4.51 0.80 20.47
N THR A 160 5.08 1.82 21.07
CA THR A 160 6.53 2.02 21.11
C THR A 160 7.00 2.26 22.55
N ASP A 161 8.20 1.76 22.86
CA ASP A 161 8.89 1.96 24.14
C ASP A 161 10.20 2.77 24.00
N ASP A 162 10.55 3.18 22.77
CA ASP A 162 11.86 3.77 22.44
C ASP A 162 11.77 5.07 21.63
N GLY A 163 10.69 5.82 21.84
CA GLY A 163 10.45 7.09 21.16
C GLY A 163 10.19 6.89 19.66
N GLY A 164 9.44 5.85 19.30
CA GLY A 164 8.99 5.59 17.94
C GLY A 164 10.05 5.01 17.00
N LYS A 165 11.20 4.54 17.50
CA LYS A 165 12.23 3.88 16.67
C LYS A 165 11.84 2.45 16.33
N THR A 166 11.16 1.76 17.23
CA THR A 166 10.59 0.44 17.03
C THR A 166 9.14 0.38 17.51
N TRP A 167 8.37 -0.49 16.87
CA TRP A 167 6.95 -0.64 17.10
C TRP A 167 6.58 -2.10 17.35
N GLN A 168 5.88 -2.36 18.45
CA GLN A 168 5.37 -3.67 18.83
C GLN A 168 3.89 -3.74 18.47
N LYS A 169 3.56 -4.56 17.46
CA LYS A 169 2.18 -4.77 17.00
C LYS A 169 1.35 -5.53 18.04
N GLY A 170 0.09 -5.11 18.19
CA GLY A 170 -0.92 -5.83 18.95
C GLY A 170 -1.17 -7.24 18.37
N ARG A 171 -1.62 -8.16 19.24
CA ARG A 171 -1.90 -9.55 18.86
C ARG A 171 -3.28 -9.76 18.24
N LYS A 172 -4.24 -8.90 18.58
CA LYS A 172 -5.63 -8.99 18.14
C LYS A 172 -6.09 -7.64 17.60
N PRO A 173 -7.04 -7.63 16.65
CA PRO A 173 -7.66 -6.38 16.21
C PRO A 173 -8.50 -5.80 17.36
N LEU A 174 -8.53 -4.47 17.42
CA LEU A 174 -9.44 -3.72 18.29
C LEU A 174 -10.84 -3.66 17.69
N ILE A 175 -10.92 -3.55 16.36
CA ILE A 175 -12.16 -3.66 15.60
C ILE A 175 -11.94 -4.66 14.47
N GLU A 176 -12.54 -5.84 14.60
CA GLU A 176 -12.38 -6.94 13.64
C GLU A 176 -13.23 -6.74 12.39
N ARG A 177 -14.38 -6.09 12.49
CA ARG A 177 -15.36 -6.00 11.39
C ARG A 177 -15.95 -4.59 11.29
N PRO A 178 -16.37 -4.17 10.08
CA PRO A 178 -17.16 -2.96 9.95
C PRO A 178 -18.47 -3.04 10.72
N PRO A 179 -19.08 -1.89 11.02
CA PRO A 179 -20.47 -1.83 11.48
C PRO A 179 -21.40 -2.60 10.53
N PRO A 180 -22.54 -3.12 11.02
CA PRO A 180 -23.45 -3.98 10.25
C PRO A 180 -24.31 -3.22 9.22
N VAL A 181 -23.76 -2.16 8.61
CA VAL A 181 -24.38 -1.40 7.53
C VAL A 181 -23.85 -1.88 6.17
N PRO A 182 -24.74 -2.17 5.20
CA PRO A 182 -24.31 -2.60 3.88
C PRO A 182 -23.50 -1.52 3.15
N GLY A 183 -22.40 -1.93 2.52
CA GLY A 183 -21.77 -1.18 1.45
C GLY A 183 -20.91 0.00 1.89
N SER A 184 -19.77 -0.28 2.54
CA SER A 184 -18.57 0.54 2.32
C SER A 184 -17.32 -0.12 2.91
N ILE A 185 -16.20 0.24 2.30
CA ILE A 185 -14.82 0.00 2.74
C ILE A 185 -14.66 0.39 4.23
N PHE A 186 -13.89 -0.39 4.98
CA PHE A 186 -13.57 -0.19 6.39
C PHE A 186 -12.10 0.23 6.55
N TRP A 187 -11.80 1.40 6.00
CA TRP A 187 -10.45 1.97 5.94
C TRP A 187 -10.41 3.32 6.66
N LEU A 188 -9.21 3.74 7.07
CA LEU A 188 -8.94 5.04 7.70
C LEU A 188 -9.69 5.18 9.04
N PRO A 189 -9.16 4.65 10.16
CA PRO A 189 -9.77 4.84 11.46
C PRO A 189 -9.58 6.30 11.93
N PHE A 190 -10.36 7.21 11.37
CA PHE A 190 -10.64 8.55 11.89
C PHE A 190 -12.14 8.73 11.75
N TRP A 191 -12.84 8.57 12.87
CA TRP A 191 -14.25 8.92 13.03
C TRP A 191 -14.35 9.95 14.16
#